data_AF-A0A958D2P8-F1
#
_entry.id   AF-A0A958D2P8-F1
#
_cell.length_a   1.000
_cell.length_b   1.000
_cell.length_c   1.000
_cell.angle_alpha   90.00
_cell.angle_beta   90.00
_cell.angle_gamma   90.00
#
_symmetry.space_group_name_H-M   'P 1'
#
loop_
_entity.id
_entity.type
_entity.pdbx_description
1 polymer ?
#
loop_
_entity_poly.entity_id
_entity_poly.type
_entity_poly.pdbx_seq_one_letter_code
_entity_poly.pdbx_strand_id
1 'polypeptide(L)'
;MYPVDLIIAITYSADPPTVDLLREKGYEVYVPASIDEMLNDAWKKVAEKLAQNPYPLVLQEVGGYFSNWTHELGAYKNFKGCVEDTANGLWRYEA
;
A
#
# COMPACT_ATOMS: atom_id res chain seq x y z
N MET A 1 -7.31 6.88 -16.95
CA MET A 1 -6.45 6.18 -15.97
C MET A 1 -6.53 6.98 -14.70
N TYR A 2 -6.90 6.37 -13.56
CA TYR A 2 -6.85 7.07 -12.27
C TYR A 2 -5.38 7.23 -11.85
N PRO A 3 -5.02 8.28 -11.10
CA PRO A 3 -3.65 8.44 -10.61
C PRO A 3 -3.38 7.38 -9.54
N VAL A 4 -2.76 6.27 -9.94
CA VAL A 4 -2.34 5.15 -9.08
C VAL A 4 -0.83 5.02 -9.17
N ASP A 5 -0.14 5.31 -8.09
CA ASP A 5 1.32 5.32 -8.04
C ASP A 5 1.93 3.94 -7.85
N LEU A 6 1.20 3.08 -7.13
CA LEU A 6 1.64 1.77 -6.72
C LEU A 6 0.42 0.94 -6.31
N ILE A 7 0.40 -0.31 -6.75
CA ILE A 7 -0.49 -1.34 -6.23
C ILE A 7 0.37 -2.32 -5.45
N ILE A 8 0.01 -2.57 -4.19
CA ILE A 8 0.64 -3.60 -3.34
C ILE A 8 -0.37 -4.74 -3.22
N ALA A 9 -0.03 -5.91 -3.73
CA ALA A 9 -0.87 -7.09 -3.60
C ALA A 9 -0.72 -7.72 -2.21
N ILE A 10 -1.79 -8.32 -1.70
CA ILE A 10 -1.73 -9.19 -0.52
C ILE A 10 -1.15 -10.53 -0.96
N THR A 11 0.00 -10.92 -0.42
CA THR A 11 0.82 -12.04 -0.93
C THR A 11 0.04 -13.34 -1.15
N TYR A 12 -0.85 -13.73 -0.23
CA TYR A 12 -1.58 -15.00 -0.31
C TYR A 12 -2.85 -14.95 -1.16
N SER A 13 -3.30 -13.77 -1.58
CA SER A 13 -4.51 -13.59 -2.41
C SER A 13 -4.19 -12.97 -3.77
N ALA A 14 -2.91 -12.84 -4.12
CA ALA A 14 -2.48 -12.34 -5.40
C ALA A 14 -2.82 -13.36 -6.51
N ASP A 15 -3.61 -12.95 -7.49
CA ASP A 15 -3.90 -13.73 -8.71
C ASP A 15 -2.89 -13.35 -9.81
N PRO A 16 -1.98 -14.24 -10.23
CA PRO A 16 -0.92 -13.88 -11.18
C PRO A 16 -1.44 -13.32 -12.53
N PRO A 17 -2.46 -13.90 -13.18
CA PRO A 17 -3.06 -13.32 -14.38
C PRO A 17 -3.55 -11.87 -14.20
N THR A 18 -4.18 -11.57 -13.05
CA THR A 18 -4.64 -10.21 -12.74
C THR A 18 -3.46 -9.24 -12.55
N VAL A 19 -2.41 -9.68 -11.86
CA VAL A 19 -1.17 -8.88 -11.66
C VAL A 19 -0.53 -8.55 -13.00
N ASP A 20 -0.41 -9.53 -13.90
CA ASP A 20 0.17 -9.34 -15.22
C ASP A 20 -0.66 -8.38 -16.06
N LEU A 21 -2.00 -8.52 -16.04
CA LEU A 21 -2.90 -7.60 -16.74
C LEU A 21 -2.80 -6.16 -16.22
N LEU A 22 -2.59 -5.96 -14.91
CA LEU A 22 -2.37 -4.64 -14.33
C LEU A 22 -1.05 -4.02 -14.80
N ARG A 23 0.02 -4.82 -14.85
CA ARG A 23 1.33 -4.39 -15.36
C ARG A 23 1.28 -4.03 -16.84
N GLU A 24 0.58 -4.81 -17.66
CA GLU A 24 0.35 -4.52 -19.09
C GLU A 24 -0.40 -3.21 -19.32
N LYS A 25 -1.27 -2.82 -18.37
CA LYS A 25 -1.97 -1.52 -18.39
C LYS A 25 -1.10 -0.35 -17.93
N GLY A 26 0.15 -0.60 -17.56
CA GLY A 26 1.12 0.41 -17.13
C GLY A 26 1.11 0.73 -15.63
N TYR A 27 0.40 -0.07 -14.80
CA TYR A 27 0.46 0.10 -13.36
C TYR A 27 1.72 -0.52 -12.78
N GLU A 28 2.32 0.16 -11.81
CA GLU A 28 3.35 -0.44 -10.98
C GLU A 28 2.70 -1.36 -9.93
N VAL A 29 3.02 -2.66 -9.99
CA VAL A 29 2.47 -3.65 -9.08
C VAL A 29 3.58 -4.39 -8.35
N TYR A 30 3.60 -4.22 -7.03
CA TYR A 30 4.48 -4.93 -6.12
C TYR A 30 3.72 -6.06 -5.43
N VAL A 31 4.28 -7.27 -5.50
CA VAL A 31 3.76 -8.47 -4.83
C VAL A 31 4.83 -8.88 -3.81
N PRO A 32 4.60 -8.69 -2.49
CA PRO A 32 5.55 -9.15 -1.49
C PRO A 32 5.71 -10.67 -1.57
N ALA A 33 6.91 -11.19 -1.38
CA ALA A 33 7.23 -12.62 -1.47
C ALA A 33 6.70 -13.42 -0.28
N SER A 34 6.38 -12.76 0.84
CA SER A 34 5.85 -13.39 2.04
C SER A 34 4.93 -12.47 2.84
N ILE A 35 4.15 -13.05 3.75
CA ILE A 35 3.37 -12.30 4.74
C ILE A 35 4.28 -11.45 5.63
N ASP A 36 5.46 -11.96 5.98
CA ASP A 36 6.43 -11.25 6.81
C ASP A 36 6.92 -9.96 6.12
N GLU A 37 7.29 -10.06 4.84
CA GLU A 37 7.66 -8.90 4.02
C GLU A 37 6.49 -7.91 3.87
N MET A 38 5.27 -8.42 3.69
CA MET A 38 4.07 -7.57 3.63
C MET A 38 3.88 -6.77 4.93
N LEU A 39 4.09 -7.40 6.09
CA LEU A 39 3.90 -6.77 7.40
C LEU A 39 5.04 -5.84 7.80
N ASN A 40 6.28 -6.14 7.40
CA ASN A 40 7.46 -5.46 7.93
C ASN A 40 8.18 -4.56 6.92
N ASP A 41 8.01 -4.80 5.62
CA ASP A 41 8.80 -4.16 4.57
C ASP A 41 7.98 -3.45 3.49
N ALA A 42 6.73 -3.86 3.23
CA ALA A 42 5.94 -3.28 2.14
C ALA A 42 5.69 -1.76 2.29
N TRP A 43 5.67 -1.22 3.51
CA TRP A 43 5.58 0.23 3.77
C TRP A 43 6.74 1.02 3.17
N LYS A 44 7.92 0.40 2.99
CA LYS A 44 9.08 1.04 2.35
C LYS A 44 8.80 1.36 0.89
N LYS A 45 7.96 0.57 0.20
CA LYS A 45 7.52 0.87 -1.18
C LYS A 45 6.63 2.11 -1.25
N VAL A 46 5.81 2.33 -0.23
CA VAL A 46 5.02 3.55 -0.09
C VAL A 46 5.94 4.75 0.19
N ALA A 47 6.91 4.59 1.10
CA ALA A 47 7.89 5.63 1.40
C ALA A 47 8.73 6.04 0.17
N GLU A 48 9.11 5.08 -0.69
CA GLU A 48 9.76 5.34 -1.98
C GLU A 48 8.89 6.25 -2.86
N LYS A 49 7.58 5.99 -2.96
CA LYS A 49 6.65 6.84 -3.72
C LYS A 49 6.45 8.21 -3.12
N LEU A 50 6.34 8.31 -1.79
CA LEU A 50 6.23 9.58 -1.08
C LEU A 50 7.48 10.45 -1.26
N ALA A 51 8.67 9.86 -1.31
CA ALA A 51 9.93 10.58 -1.53
C ALA A 51 10.10 11.08 -2.96
N GLN A 52 9.58 10.35 -3.95
CA GLN A 52 9.71 10.67 -5.37
C GLN A 52 8.69 11.70 -5.87
N ASN A 53 7.55 11.83 -5.19
CA ASN A 53 6.41 12.59 -5.67
C ASN A 53 6.05 13.77 -4.76
N PRO A 54 5.79 14.97 -5.30
CA PRO A 54 5.43 16.13 -4.49
C PRO A 54 3.92 16.23 -4.18
N TYR A 55 3.07 15.45 -4.84
CA TYR A 55 1.63 15.56 -4.71
C TYR A 55 1.08 14.76 -3.52
N PRO A 56 -0.10 15.15 -2.98
CA PRO A 56 -0.78 14.40 -1.93
C PRO A 56 -1.03 12.94 -2.30
N LEU A 57 -0.69 12.02 -1.41
CA LEU A 57 -0.89 10.58 -1.57
C LEU A 57 -1.78 10.06 -0.43
N VAL A 58 -2.80 9.28 -0.80
CA VAL A 58 -3.68 8.54 0.11
C VAL A 58 -3.46 7.05 -0.12
N LEU A 59 -3.30 6.28 0.95
CA LEU A 59 -3.25 4.82 0.88
C LEU A 59 -4.69 4.31 0.91
N GLN A 60 -5.10 3.54 -0.10
CA GLN A 60 -6.33 2.77 -0.04
C GLN A 60 -5.96 1.34 0.35
N GLU A 61 -6.53 0.85 1.44
CA GLU A 61 -6.04 -0.34 2.14
C GLU A 61 -7.14 -1.33 2.46
N VAL A 62 -6.75 -2.60 2.51
CA VAL A 62 -7.58 -3.73 2.92
C VAL A 62 -6.80 -4.51 3.98
N GLY A 63 -7.24 -4.46 5.24
CA GLY A 63 -6.79 -5.35 6.32
C GLY A 63 -5.86 -4.76 7.37
N GLY A 64 -5.55 -3.45 7.32
CA GLY A 64 -4.75 -2.75 8.33
C GLY A 64 -3.30 -3.22 8.46
N TYR A 65 -2.67 -3.63 7.35
CA TYR A 65 -1.25 -3.97 7.28
C TYR A 65 -0.31 -2.77 7.46
N PHE A 66 -0.75 -1.55 7.19
CA PHE A 66 0.06 -0.34 7.37
C PHE A 66 -0.25 0.42 8.66
N SER A 67 -1.11 -0.10 9.54
CA SER A 67 -1.48 0.59 10.79
C SER A 67 -0.25 0.94 11.64
N ASN A 68 0.68 -0.01 11.78
CA ASN A 68 1.91 0.12 12.55
C ASN A 68 2.92 1.11 11.95
N TRP A 69 2.75 1.51 10.68
CA TRP A 69 3.72 2.32 9.93
C TRP A 69 3.22 3.73 9.63
N THR A 70 2.01 4.07 10.08
CA THR A 70 1.43 5.39 9.80
C THR A 70 2.18 6.53 10.48
N HIS A 71 2.89 6.27 11.58
CA HIS A 71 3.74 7.26 12.22
C HIS A 71 4.93 7.64 11.32
N GLU A 72 5.61 6.64 10.77
CA GLU A 72 6.74 6.79 9.85
C GLU A 72 6.29 7.43 8.54
N LEU A 73 5.18 6.98 7.97
CA LEU A 73 4.60 7.57 6.76
C LEU A 73 4.11 9.01 7.02
N GLY A 74 3.63 9.30 8.23
CA GLY A 74 3.22 10.63 8.71
C GLY A 74 4.33 11.67 8.71
N ALA A 75 5.61 11.25 8.70
CA ALA A 75 6.73 12.18 8.58
C ALA A 75 6.82 12.85 7.19
N TYR A 76 6.18 12.27 6.18
CA TYR A 76 6.15 12.79 4.81
C TYR A 76 5.00 13.79 4.64
N LYS A 77 5.31 15.05 4.30
CA LYS A 77 4.30 16.13 4.17
C LYS A 77 3.16 15.85 3.17
N ASN A 78 3.47 15.04 2.17
CA ASN A 78 2.55 14.65 1.11
C ASN A 78 1.72 13.40 1.45
N PHE A 79 2.03 12.67 2.51
CA PHE A 79 1.15 11.61 3.00
C PHE A 79 -0.10 12.22 3.65
N LYS A 80 -1.29 11.76 3.23
CA LYS A 80 -2.59 12.27 3.71
C LYS A 80 -3.37 11.28 4.56
N GLY A 81 -2.82 10.09 4.79
CA GLY A 81 -3.44 9.05 5.60
C GLY A 81 -3.86 7.83 4.78
N CYS A 82 -4.58 6.96 5.46
CA CYS A 82 -5.12 5.71 4.90
C CYS A 82 -6.65 5.75 4.88
N VAL A 83 -7.24 5.16 3.85
CA VAL A 83 -8.64 4.78 3.76
C VAL A 83 -8.70 3.27 3.85
N GLU A 84 -9.19 2.76 4.97
CA GLU A 84 -9.29 1.33 5.26
C GLU A 84 -10.69 0.79 4.91
N ASP A 85 -10.74 -0.30 4.14
CA ASP A 85 -11.97 -0.87 3.59
C ASP A 85 -12.56 -2.02 4.45
N THR A 86 -11.84 -2.49 5.47
CA THR A 86 -12.27 -3.63 6.29
C THR A 86 -12.42 -3.30 7.77
N ALA A 87 -13.42 -3.93 8.41
CA ALA A 87 -13.61 -3.83 9.87
C ALA A 87 -12.37 -4.36 10.64
N ASN A 88 -11.73 -5.42 10.15
CA ASN A 88 -10.52 -5.97 10.76
C ASN A 88 -9.35 -4.97 10.70
N GLY A 89 -9.21 -4.26 9.59
CA GLY A 89 -8.21 -3.21 9.46
C GLY A 89 -8.52 -2.04 10.38
N LEU A 90 -9.78 -1.60 10.46
CA LEU A 90 -10.21 -0.54 11.39
C LEU A 90 -9.77 -0.84 12.83
N TRP A 91 -10.00 -2.07 13.32
CA TRP A 91 -9.56 -2.46 14.66
C TRP A 91 -8.05 -2.35 14.89
N ARG A 92 -7.23 -2.54 13.85
CA ARG A 92 -5.77 -2.37 13.96
C ARG A 92 -5.35 -0.90 14.02
N TYR A 93 -6.15 0.00 13.47
CA TYR A 93 -5.94 1.44 13.59
C TYR A 93 -6.43 2.02 14.92
N GLU A 94 -7.39 1.34 15.57
CA GLU A 94 -7.94 1.73 16.88
C GLU A 94 -7.19 1.13 18.08
N ALA A 95 -6.31 0.13 17.86
CA ALA A 95 -5.55 -0.57 18.90
C ALA A 95 -4.29 0.21 19.34
#